data_AF-A0A7S0RM13-F1
#
_entry.id   AF-A0A7S0RM13-F1
#
_cell.length_a   1.000
_cell.length_b   1.000
_cell.length_c   1.000
_cell.angle_alpha   90.00
_cell.angle_beta   90.00
_cell.angle_gamma   90.00
#
_symmetry.space_group_name_H-M   'P 1'
#
loop_
_entity.id
_entity.type
_entity.pdbx_description
1 polymer ?
#
loop_
_entity_poly.entity_id
_entity_poly.type
_entity_poly.pdbx_seq_one_letter_code
_entity_poly.pdbx_strand_id
1 'polypeptide(L)'
;ASMDVNENGRVELGEYVDFMTHLTEVLTDAEFDAAVHKVLGAGHLSYCASRADKLRFLFHELDPDRRGCLTAEEVVGVARGLNPEASQWQLQATMGLLDRDPGAPVEVEEFVACVDRVLKAMGGGSSGAASGRPSLVITPGGSTPARSGSGALPLAGRSGSGVLPPGLGLSGGGGVSGGGGVDGEALDGLIIRLLEGRRVGLTSVAATDPYDDVEPQRLRQLVEALPWATHALQVSATEVMDGVMANDPSLVLIDVRSDEEVAVSALPGAIHLPAVPDDSQEHGWSVRELEPLRVKLAQVLAVTGGGVAPRLVAYCSIGKRSGPASTFLTEQVGMPVRSLCGGIVAYYNGGGRVREGGGAGREVQAVHPYLPEQRALITRPNNYKPPGGPSSGRTSAANLESLGAADPSGVHDSGEAGAEQ
;
A
#
# COMPACT_ATOMS: atom_id res chain seq x y z
N ALA A 1 -6.35 -6.54 -31.92
CA ALA A 1 -6.93 -7.87 -32.18
C ALA A 1 -7.83 -8.21 -30.99
N SER A 2 -9.00 -8.84 -31.22
CA SER A 2 -9.77 -9.45 -30.11
C SER A 2 -9.01 -10.70 -29.66
N MET A 3 -8.98 -10.99 -28.36
CA MET A 3 -8.33 -12.20 -27.84
C MET A 3 -9.22 -13.43 -28.03
N ASP A 4 -10.54 -13.30 -27.85
CA ASP A 4 -11.51 -14.32 -28.29
C ASP A 4 -11.68 -14.20 -29.81
N VAL A 5 -11.04 -15.11 -30.55
CA VAL A 5 -11.04 -15.12 -32.02
C VAL A 5 -12.31 -15.74 -32.55
N ASN A 6 -12.96 -16.59 -31.74
CA ASN A 6 -14.10 -17.38 -32.15
C ASN A 6 -15.45 -16.86 -31.60
N GLU A 7 -15.42 -15.81 -30.78
CA GLU A 7 -16.57 -15.10 -30.19
C GLU A 7 -17.46 -16.01 -29.32
N ASN A 8 -16.89 -17.01 -28.65
CA ASN A 8 -17.62 -17.92 -27.77
C ASN A 8 -17.76 -17.42 -26.31
N GLY A 9 -17.20 -16.25 -25.99
CA GLY A 9 -17.23 -15.65 -24.65
C GLY A 9 -16.29 -16.31 -23.65
N ARG A 10 -15.26 -17.03 -24.14
CA ARG A 10 -14.20 -17.65 -23.35
C ARG A 10 -12.90 -17.60 -24.13
N VAL A 11 -11.88 -16.99 -23.56
CA VAL A 11 -10.54 -17.10 -24.14
C VAL A 11 -9.93 -18.43 -23.79
N GLU A 12 -9.78 -19.27 -24.80
CA GLU A 12 -9.09 -20.55 -24.67
C GLU A 12 -7.58 -20.34 -24.57
N LEU A 13 -6.86 -21.34 -24.07
CA LEU A 13 -5.40 -21.29 -23.94
C LEU A 13 -4.70 -20.94 -25.27
N GLY A 14 -5.23 -21.43 -26.40
CA GLY A 14 -4.70 -21.11 -27.73
C GLY A 14 -4.82 -19.62 -28.06
N GLU A 15 -5.99 -19.06 -27.78
CA GLU A 15 -6.33 -17.65 -28.01
C GLU A 15 -5.51 -16.70 -27.13
N TYR A 16 -5.35 -17.04 -25.84
CA TYR A 16 -4.48 -16.29 -24.93
C TYR A 16 -3.03 -16.30 -25.41
N VAL A 17 -2.51 -17.47 -25.81
CA VAL A 17 -1.14 -17.60 -26.31
C VAL A 17 -0.95 -16.80 -27.58
N ASP A 18 -1.87 -16.86 -28.53
CA ASP A 18 -1.76 -16.13 -29.79
C ASP A 18 -1.82 -14.61 -29.57
N PHE A 19 -2.73 -14.13 -28.72
CA PHE A 19 -2.83 -12.72 -28.39
C PHE A 19 -1.60 -12.19 -27.64
N MET A 20 -1.15 -12.91 -26.61
CA MET A 20 0.02 -12.51 -25.83
C MET A 20 1.30 -12.61 -26.65
N THR A 21 1.40 -13.58 -27.57
CA THR A 21 2.51 -13.67 -28.53
C THR A 21 2.53 -12.43 -29.43
N HIS A 22 1.37 -12.00 -29.91
CA HIS A 22 1.28 -10.79 -30.73
C HIS A 22 1.57 -9.50 -29.94
N LEU A 23 1.07 -9.39 -28.71
CA LEU A 23 1.32 -8.24 -27.82
C LEU A 23 2.80 -8.11 -27.44
N THR A 24 3.48 -9.24 -27.29
CA THR A 24 4.90 -9.30 -26.89
C THR A 24 5.85 -9.48 -28.07
N GLU A 25 5.32 -9.51 -29.31
CA GLU A 25 6.12 -9.64 -30.54
C GLU A 25 7.11 -8.49 -30.70
N VAL A 26 6.80 -7.33 -30.13
CA VAL A 26 7.65 -6.14 -30.10
C VAL A 26 8.84 -6.27 -29.15
N LEU A 27 8.76 -7.16 -28.14
CA LEU A 27 9.85 -7.39 -27.20
C LEU A 27 10.86 -8.36 -27.81
N THR A 28 12.16 -8.13 -27.58
CA THR A 28 13.16 -9.16 -27.87
C THR A 28 12.98 -10.36 -26.95
N ASP A 29 13.48 -11.54 -27.36
CA ASP A 29 13.40 -12.75 -26.53
C ASP A 29 14.09 -12.56 -25.17
N ALA A 30 15.17 -11.77 -25.12
CA ALA A 30 15.89 -11.48 -23.87
C ALA A 30 15.08 -10.59 -22.91
N GLU A 31 14.39 -9.57 -23.43
CA GLU A 31 13.54 -8.68 -22.62
C GLU A 31 12.31 -9.40 -22.11
N PHE A 32 11.69 -10.20 -22.97
CA PHE A 32 10.57 -11.04 -22.60
C PHE A 32 10.97 -12.06 -21.52
N ASP A 33 12.13 -12.70 -21.67
CA ASP A 33 12.63 -13.66 -20.68
C ASP A 33 12.93 -13.00 -19.34
N ALA A 34 13.52 -11.82 -19.35
CA ALA A 34 13.75 -11.05 -18.13
C ALA A 34 12.42 -10.65 -17.44
N ALA A 35 11.42 -10.26 -18.22
CA ALA A 35 10.08 -9.94 -17.69
C ALA A 35 9.45 -11.18 -17.06
N VAL A 36 9.37 -12.30 -17.78
CA VAL A 36 8.77 -13.55 -17.27
C VAL A 36 9.53 -14.09 -16.06
N HIS A 37 10.85 -14.01 -16.05
CA HIS A 37 11.69 -14.44 -14.93
C HIS A 37 11.47 -13.61 -13.67
N LYS A 38 11.07 -12.33 -13.82
CA LYS A 38 10.69 -11.47 -12.70
C LYS A 38 9.34 -11.87 -12.11
N VAL A 39 8.42 -12.38 -12.92
CA VAL A 39 7.09 -12.82 -12.46
C VAL A 39 7.11 -14.21 -11.83
N LEU A 40 7.87 -15.15 -12.42
CA LEU A 40 7.81 -16.57 -12.08
C LEU A 40 9.03 -17.10 -11.31
N GLY A 41 10.07 -16.28 -11.15
CA GLY A 41 11.35 -16.72 -10.59
C GLY A 41 12.17 -17.60 -11.54
N ALA A 42 13.44 -17.83 -11.18
CA ALA A 42 14.44 -18.46 -12.06
C ALA A 42 14.22 -19.94 -12.34
N GLY A 43 13.54 -20.65 -11.44
CA GLY A 43 13.55 -22.12 -11.39
C GLY A 43 12.79 -22.79 -12.53
N HIS A 44 11.75 -22.15 -13.05
CA HIS A 44 10.76 -22.82 -13.90
C HIS A 44 10.94 -22.60 -15.41
N LEU A 45 11.67 -21.55 -15.80
CA LEU A 45 11.81 -21.15 -17.22
C LEU A 45 12.83 -21.99 -18.00
N SER A 46 13.71 -22.72 -17.30
CA SER A 46 14.71 -23.59 -17.94
C SER A 46 14.09 -24.73 -18.77
N TYR A 47 12.82 -25.04 -18.53
CA TYR A 47 12.06 -26.07 -19.25
C TYR A 47 11.21 -25.53 -20.42
N CYS A 48 11.09 -24.20 -20.56
CA CYS A 48 10.27 -23.58 -21.60
C CYS A 48 11.14 -23.21 -22.82
N ALA A 49 11.00 -23.97 -23.91
CA ALA A 49 11.83 -23.81 -25.10
C ALA A 49 11.39 -22.64 -26.01
N SER A 50 10.15 -22.17 -25.87
CA SER A 50 9.58 -21.12 -26.71
C SER A 50 8.85 -20.05 -25.90
N ARG A 51 8.69 -18.85 -26.49
CA ARG A 51 7.87 -17.77 -25.93
C ARG A 51 6.44 -18.23 -25.62
N ALA A 52 5.85 -19.02 -26.52
CA ALA A 52 4.53 -19.62 -26.31
C ALA A 52 4.49 -20.53 -25.08
N ASP A 53 5.53 -21.34 -24.83
CA ASP A 53 5.57 -22.22 -23.66
C ASP A 53 5.71 -21.43 -22.35
N LYS A 54 6.46 -20.32 -22.38
CA LYS A 54 6.60 -19.41 -21.23
C LYS A 54 5.26 -18.72 -20.90
N LEU A 55 4.48 -18.34 -21.91
CA LEU A 55 3.13 -17.78 -21.73
C LEU A 55 2.12 -18.80 -21.23
N ARG A 56 2.16 -20.05 -21.73
CA ARG A 56 1.33 -21.15 -21.22
C ARG A 56 1.66 -21.47 -19.77
N PHE A 57 2.95 -21.46 -19.43
CA PHE A 57 3.38 -21.69 -18.06
C PHE A 57 2.93 -20.56 -17.14
N LEU A 58 3.08 -19.30 -17.57
CA LEU A 58 2.54 -18.15 -16.85
C LEU A 58 1.05 -18.33 -16.62
N PHE A 59 0.25 -18.56 -17.67
CA PHE A 59 -1.20 -18.77 -17.54
C PHE A 59 -1.57 -19.88 -16.56
N HIS A 60 -0.88 -21.03 -16.59
CA HIS A 60 -1.11 -22.11 -15.62
C HIS A 60 -0.75 -21.77 -14.18
N GLU A 61 0.20 -20.86 -13.97
CA GLU A 61 0.51 -20.33 -12.64
C GLU A 61 -0.56 -19.34 -12.16
N LEU A 62 -1.21 -18.63 -13.11
CA LEU A 62 -2.31 -17.70 -12.83
C LEU A 62 -3.66 -18.43 -12.63
N ASP A 63 -3.83 -19.60 -13.23
CA ASP A 63 -5.02 -20.48 -13.17
C ASP A 63 -4.69 -21.75 -12.36
N PRO A 64 -4.55 -21.64 -11.02
CA PRO A 64 -4.09 -22.76 -10.18
C PRO A 64 -5.05 -23.94 -10.19
N ASP A 65 -6.34 -23.71 -10.45
CA ASP A 65 -7.34 -24.76 -10.48
C ASP A 65 -7.63 -25.31 -11.88
N ARG A 66 -6.89 -24.81 -12.89
CA ARG A 66 -6.84 -25.33 -14.27
C ARG A 66 -8.19 -25.34 -14.95
N ARG A 67 -9.04 -24.36 -14.65
CA ARG A 67 -10.36 -24.23 -15.28
C ARG A 67 -10.26 -23.73 -16.72
N GLY A 68 -9.10 -23.19 -17.10
CA GLY A 68 -8.89 -22.53 -18.38
C GLY A 68 -9.43 -21.10 -18.41
N CYS A 69 -9.74 -20.51 -17.25
CA CYS A 69 -10.21 -19.13 -17.12
C CYS A 69 -9.70 -18.51 -15.81
N LEU A 70 -9.45 -17.19 -15.82
CA LEU A 70 -8.98 -16.44 -14.65
C LEU A 70 -10.14 -15.68 -14.01
N THR A 71 -10.34 -15.90 -12.72
CA THR A 71 -11.27 -15.14 -11.86
C THR A 71 -10.68 -13.78 -11.48
N ALA A 72 -11.51 -12.88 -10.99
CA ALA A 72 -11.07 -11.57 -10.52
C ALA A 72 -10.02 -11.68 -9.40
N GLU A 73 -10.18 -12.65 -8.51
CA GLU A 73 -9.24 -12.95 -7.43
C GLU A 73 -7.88 -13.44 -7.96
N GLU A 74 -7.90 -14.28 -9.00
CA GLU A 74 -6.69 -14.76 -9.68
C GLU A 74 -5.95 -13.61 -10.38
N VAL A 75 -6.66 -12.76 -11.13
CA VAL A 75 -6.10 -11.55 -11.78
C VAL A 75 -5.50 -10.58 -10.74
N VAL A 76 -6.17 -10.40 -9.60
CA VAL A 76 -5.64 -9.60 -8.48
C VAL A 76 -4.40 -10.25 -7.87
N GLY A 77 -4.36 -11.59 -7.76
CA GLY A 77 -3.19 -12.34 -7.35
C GLY A 77 -1.99 -12.07 -8.24
N VAL A 78 -2.19 -12.07 -9.56
CA VAL A 78 -1.15 -11.75 -10.56
C VAL A 78 -0.68 -10.31 -10.43
N ALA A 79 -1.63 -9.38 -10.36
CA ALA A 79 -1.33 -7.96 -10.25
C ALA A 79 -0.54 -7.64 -8.96
N ARG A 80 -0.83 -8.36 -7.87
CA ARG A 80 -0.04 -8.31 -6.62
C ARG A 80 1.33 -8.98 -6.78
N GLY A 81 1.44 -10.09 -7.52
CA GLY A 81 2.73 -10.69 -7.84
C GLY A 81 3.64 -9.74 -8.66
N LEU A 82 3.05 -9.01 -9.60
CA LEU A 82 3.74 -8.01 -10.43
C LEU A 82 4.06 -6.72 -9.68
N ASN A 83 3.18 -6.30 -8.76
CA ASN A 83 3.35 -5.13 -7.91
C ASN A 83 2.87 -5.45 -6.48
N PRO A 84 3.77 -5.95 -5.61
CA PRO A 84 3.42 -6.36 -4.24
C PRO A 84 2.89 -5.23 -3.36
N GLU A 85 3.16 -3.97 -3.70
CA GLU A 85 2.59 -2.82 -2.99
C GLU A 85 1.51 -2.08 -3.79
N ALA A 86 0.91 -2.72 -4.80
CA ALA A 86 -0.34 -2.23 -5.35
C ALA A 86 -1.39 -2.24 -4.22
N SER A 87 -1.85 -1.06 -3.81
CA SER A 87 -2.89 -0.94 -2.80
C SER A 87 -4.18 -1.64 -3.27
N GLN A 88 -4.98 -2.15 -2.33
CA GLN A 88 -6.27 -2.76 -2.68
C GLN A 88 -7.17 -1.79 -3.46
N TRP A 89 -7.09 -0.49 -3.19
CA TRP A 89 -7.77 0.53 -3.99
C TRP A 89 -7.18 0.65 -5.41
N GLN A 90 -5.87 0.61 -5.61
CA GLN A 90 -5.28 0.59 -6.97
C GLN A 90 -5.68 -0.67 -7.74
N LEU A 91 -5.71 -1.81 -7.06
CA LEU A 91 -6.16 -3.07 -7.62
C LEU A 91 -7.67 -3.03 -7.91
N GLN A 92 -8.49 -2.45 -7.04
CA GLN A 92 -9.93 -2.26 -7.23
C GLN A 92 -10.26 -1.19 -8.27
N ALA A 93 -9.45 -0.14 -8.41
CA ALA A 93 -9.60 0.88 -9.44
C ALA A 93 -9.16 0.33 -10.81
N THR A 94 -8.11 -0.50 -10.82
CA THR A 94 -7.72 -1.26 -12.01
C THR A 94 -8.81 -2.28 -12.33
N MET A 95 -9.37 -2.97 -11.34
CA MET A 95 -10.52 -3.87 -11.51
C MET A 95 -11.76 -3.13 -11.98
N GLY A 96 -12.07 -1.93 -11.49
CA GLY A 96 -13.19 -1.12 -11.97
C GLY A 96 -12.97 -0.49 -13.35
N LEU A 97 -11.73 -0.51 -13.85
CA LEU A 97 -11.42 -0.23 -15.26
C LEU A 97 -11.57 -1.49 -16.14
N LEU A 98 -11.28 -2.65 -15.54
CA LEU A 98 -11.35 -3.98 -16.13
C LEU A 98 -12.76 -4.57 -16.14
N ASP A 99 -13.62 -4.27 -15.17
CA ASP A 99 -14.96 -4.81 -14.96
C ASP A 99 -16.00 -3.83 -15.53
N ARG A 100 -16.66 -4.23 -16.61
CA ARG A 100 -17.67 -3.42 -17.31
C ARG A 100 -19.07 -3.73 -16.77
N ASP A 101 -19.28 -4.94 -16.26
CA ASP A 101 -20.53 -5.42 -15.68
C ASP A 101 -20.38 -5.79 -14.19
N PRO A 102 -20.62 -4.81 -13.27
CA PRO A 102 -20.32 -4.97 -11.86
C PRO A 102 -21.05 -6.16 -11.23
N GLY A 103 -20.26 -7.16 -10.80
CA GLY A 103 -20.74 -8.37 -10.14
C GLY A 103 -20.62 -9.66 -10.96
N ALA A 104 -20.14 -9.58 -12.21
CA ALA A 104 -19.65 -10.74 -12.96
C ALA A 104 -18.13 -10.93 -12.71
N PRO A 105 -17.60 -12.15 -12.79
CA PRO A 105 -16.14 -12.32 -12.92
C PRO A 105 -15.68 -11.57 -14.15
N VAL A 106 -14.55 -10.85 -14.06
CA VAL A 106 -14.03 -10.07 -15.18
C VAL A 106 -13.88 -10.97 -16.39
N GLU A 107 -14.74 -10.73 -17.37
CA GLU A 107 -14.73 -11.47 -18.60
C GLU A 107 -13.52 -11.02 -19.40
N VAL A 108 -13.01 -11.92 -20.22
CA VAL A 108 -11.71 -11.72 -20.84
C VAL A 108 -11.78 -10.54 -21.83
N GLU A 109 -12.94 -10.30 -22.40
CA GLU A 109 -13.29 -9.17 -23.27
C GLU A 109 -13.15 -7.84 -22.54
N GLU A 110 -13.48 -7.79 -21.25
CA GLU A 110 -13.39 -6.57 -20.44
C GLU A 110 -11.94 -6.30 -20.03
N PHE A 111 -11.19 -7.36 -19.69
CA PHE A 111 -9.75 -7.29 -19.45
C PHE A 111 -9.01 -6.76 -20.69
N VAL A 112 -9.28 -7.34 -21.86
CA VAL A 112 -8.66 -6.95 -23.14
C VAL A 112 -9.08 -5.54 -23.55
N ALA A 113 -10.37 -5.20 -23.45
CA ALA A 113 -10.86 -3.86 -23.79
C ALA A 113 -10.29 -2.78 -22.87
N CYS A 114 -9.98 -3.10 -21.61
CA CYS A 114 -9.28 -2.18 -20.72
C CYS A 114 -7.83 -1.98 -21.14
N VAL A 115 -7.07 -3.05 -21.39
CA VAL A 115 -5.68 -2.96 -21.85
C VAL A 115 -5.60 -2.22 -23.19
N ASP A 116 -6.48 -2.52 -24.14
CA ASP A 116 -6.56 -1.84 -25.44
C ASP A 116 -6.97 -0.36 -25.31
N ARG A 117 -7.88 0.00 -24.40
CA ARG A 117 -8.22 1.41 -24.10
C ARG A 117 -7.05 2.17 -23.50
N VAL A 118 -6.33 1.55 -22.56
CA VAL A 118 -5.12 2.12 -21.95
C VAL A 118 -4.07 2.37 -23.04
N LEU A 119 -3.82 1.39 -23.91
CA LEU A 119 -2.86 1.52 -25.02
C LEU A 119 -3.29 2.58 -26.07
N LYS A 120 -4.57 2.61 -26.44
CA LYS A 120 -5.13 3.59 -27.42
C LYS A 120 -5.15 5.02 -26.89
N ALA A 121 -5.51 5.22 -25.62
CA ALA A 121 -5.49 6.55 -25.00
C ALA A 121 -4.07 7.14 -24.94
N MET A 122 -3.05 6.28 -24.92
CA MET A 122 -1.63 6.68 -24.92
C MET A 122 -1.08 6.92 -26.33
N GLY A 123 -1.61 6.26 -27.36
CA GLY A 123 -1.22 6.47 -28.76
C GLY A 123 -1.84 7.71 -29.44
N GLY A 124 -2.85 8.35 -28.83
CA GLY A 124 -3.60 9.47 -29.42
C GLY A 124 -3.01 10.87 -29.20
N GLY A 125 -1.85 11.00 -28.56
CA GLY A 125 -1.35 12.27 -28.01
C GLY A 125 -0.18 12.92 -28.74
N SER A 126 -0.26 13.21 -30.05
CA SER A 126 0.60 14.24 -30.69
C SER A 126 0.18 14.59 -32.13
N SER A 127 -0.56 15.69 -32.30
CA SER A 127 -0.29 16.71 -33.34
C SER A 127 -1.21 17.92 -33.13
N GLY A 128 -0.61 19.09 -32.89
CA GLY A 128 -1.30 20.39 -33.02
C GLY A 128 -1.37 21.23 -31.75
N ALA A 129 -0.23 21.81 -31.34
CA ALA A 129 -0.23 22.95 -30.44
C ALA A 129 -0.82 24.19 -31.15
N ALA A 130 -1.90 24.75 -30.60
CA ALA A 130 -2.22 26.17 -30.75
C ALA A 130 -2.63 26.73 -29.39
N SER A 131 -1.87 27.74 -28.98
CA SER A 131 -2.00 28.51 -27.76
C SER A 131 -3.40 29.06 -27.52
N GLY A 132 -3.92 28.85 -26.31
CA GLY A 132 -5.13 29.53 -25.84
C GLY A 132 -5.47 29.11 -24.42
N ARG A 133 -4.77 29.66 -23.42
CA ARG A 133 -5.20 29.61 -22.02
C ARG A 133 -6.60 30.25 -21.90
N PRO A 134 -7.65 29.57 -21.44
CA PRO A 134 -8.81 30.25 -20.90
C PRO A 134 -8.50 30.62 -19.44
N SER A 135 -8.27 31.91 -19.20
CA SER A 135 -8.36 32.49 -17.86
C SER A 135 -9.78 32.27 -17.34
N LEU A 136 -9.91 31.51 -16.25
CA LEU A 136 -11.14 31.44 -15.48
C LEU A 136 -11.29 32.77 -14.69
N VAL A 137 -11.92 33.76 -15.32
CA VAL A 137 -12.33 35.00 -14.65
C VAL A 137 -13.61 34.72 -13.88
N ILE A 138 -13.50 34.62 -12.55
CA ILE A 138 -14.66 34.64 -11.66
C ILE A 138 -15.17 36.07 -11.64
N THR A 139 -16.36 36.28 -12.22
CA THR A 139 -17.12 37.52 -12.11
C THR A 139 -17.88 37.52 -10.78
N PRO A 140 -17.73 38.53 -9.92
CA PRO A 140 -18.63 38.69 -8.78
C PRO A 140 -19.94 39.29 -9.27
N GLY A 141 -20.99 38.47 -9.30
CA GLY A 141 -22.37 38.91 -9.48
C GLY A 141 -22.81 39.76 -8.29
N GLY A 142 -22.93 41.07 -8.52
CA GLY A 142 -23.48 42.01 -7.56
C GLY A 142 -24.98 41.80 -7.37
N SER A 143 -25.39 41.75 -6.10
CA SER A 143 -26.71 42.18 -5.67
C SER A 143 -26.53 43.14 -4.50
N THR A 144 -26.85 44.40 -4.71
CA THR A 144 -27.04 45.39 -3.64
C THR A 144 -28.42 46.01 -3.82
N PRO A 145 -29.20 46.16 -2.73
CA PRO A 145 -30.34 47.04 -2.73
C PRO A 145 -29.90 48.49 -2.47
N ALA A 146 -30.74 49.40 -2.95
CA ALA A 146 -30.64 50.85 -2.81
C ALA A 146 -30.46 51.33 -1.37
N ARG A 147 -29.78 52.47 -1.16
CA ARG A 147 -30.41 53.80 -0.92
C ARG A 147 -29.43 54.87 -0.37
N SER A 148 -29.52 56.05 -1.00
CA SER A 148 -29.25 57.44 -0.54
C SER A 148 -27.87 57.88 -0.03
N GLY A 149 -27.37 58.97 -0.63
CA GLY A 149 -26.48 59.94 0.02
C GLY A 149 -25.70 60.82 -0.95
N SER A 150 -26.11 62.09 -1.09
CA SER A 150 -25.58 63.13 -1.98
C SER A 150 -24.09 63.47 -1.83
N GLY A 151 -23.46 63.93 -2.92
CA GLY A 151 -22.19 64.67 -2.88
C GLY A 151 -21.59 65.01 -4.26
N ALA A 152 -21.67 66.28 -4.64
CA ALA A 152 -21.22 66.98 -5.85
C ALA A 152 -19.86 66.59 -6.53
N LEU A 153 -19.90 66.48 -7.88
CA LEU A 153 -19.14 67.20 -8.96
C LEU A 153 -17.73 67.83 -8.70
N PRO A 154 -16.90 68.14 -9.74
CA PRO A 154 -16.97 67.80 -11.19
C PRO A 154 -15.63 67.51 -11.96
N LEU A 155 -15.83 67.11 -13.23
CA LEU A 155 -15.17 67.57 -14.49
C LEU A 155 -13.96 66.85 -15.14
N ALA A 156 -14.11 66.71 -16.47
CA ALA A 156 -13.15 66.48 -17.58
C ALA A 156 -12.63 65.04 -17.82
N GLY A 157 -12.60 64.46 -19.02
CA GLY A 157 -13.00 64.89 -20.37
C GLY A 157 -12.57 63.86 -21.45
N ARG A 158 -13.15 63.98 -22.66
CA ARG A 158 -12.68 63.51 -24.00
C ARG A 158 -12.53 61.98 -24.24
N SER A 159 -13.28 61.31 -25.14
CA SER A 159 -13.46 61.40 -26.61
C SER A 159 -12.39 60.67 -27.46
N GLY A 160 -12.84 59.74 -28.32
CA GLY A 160 -12.14 59.15 -29.48
C GLY A 160 -12.24 57.61 -29.46
N SER A 161 -13.07 56.88 -30.22
CA SER A 161 -13.37 56.79 -31.67
C SER A 161 -12.27 56.15 -32.52
N GLY A 162 -12.60 55.01 -33.15
CA GLY A 162 -11.98 54.49 -34.37
C GLY A 162 -11.11 53.25 -34.17
N VAL A 163 -10.98 52.28 -35.08
CA VAL A 163 -11.50 52.03 -36.45
C VAL A 163 -11.06 50.58 -36.78
N LEU A 164 -11.95 49.72 -37.28
CA LEU A 164 -11.66 48.48 -38.05
C LEU A 164 -11.15 48.87 -39.46
N PRO A 165 -10.49 48.05 -40.33
CA PRO A 165 -10.90 46.69 -40.74
C PRO A 165 -9.71 45.81 -41.30
N PRO A 166 -9.83 44.96 -42.36
CA PRO A 166 -10.16 43.53 -42.32
C PRO A 166 -9.24 42.61 -43.17
N GLY A 167 -9.56 41.31 -43.29
CA GLY A 167 -9.15 40.40 -44.40
C GLY A 167 -8.81 38.99 -43.93
N LEU A 168 -9.66 37.97 -44.10
CA LEU A 168 -9.90 37.09 -45.28
C LEU A 168 -8.71 36.23 -45.74
N GLY A 169 -8.92 34.91 -45.76
CA GLY A 169 -8.08 33.95 -46.49
C GLY A 169 -8.44 32.48 -46.21
N LEU A 170 -9.21 31.87 -47.12
CA LEU A 170 -9.45 30.43 -47.23
C LEU A 170 -8.42 29.80 -48.19
N SER A 171 -7.91 28.59 -47.91
CA SER A 171 -7.63 27.49 -48.87
C SER A 171 -7.13 26.26 -48.08
N GLY A 172 -7.65 25.04 -48.28
CA GLY A 172 -7.31 24.10 -49.37
C GLY A 172 -6.01 23.35 -48.97
N GLY A 173 -5.98 22.06 -48.59
CA GLY A 173 -6.42 20.87 -49.32
C GLY A 173 -5.18 20.00 -49.60
N GLY A 174 -5.25 18.67 -49.41
CA GLY A 174 -4.23 17.72 -49.87
C GLY A 174 -3.68 16.79 -48.79
N GLY A 175 -4.04 15.51 -48.87
CA GLY A 175 -3.47 14.44 -48.05
C GLY A 175 -2.16 13.89 -48.61
N VAL A 176 -1.40 13.20 -47.75
CA VAL A 176 -0.46 12.14 -48.14
C VAL A 176 -0.40 11.12 -47.00
N SER A 177 -0.52 9.87 -47.40
CA SER A 177 -0.21 8.64 -46.67
C SER A 177 1.18 8.65 -46.01
N GLY A 178 1.23 8.28 -44.74
CA GLY A 178 2.47 7.90 -44.07
C GLY A 178 2.15 6.97 -42.91
N GLY A 179 2.36 5.66 -43.10
CA GLY A 179 2.28 4.68 -42.03
C GLY A 179 3.38 4.98 -41.02
N GLY A 180 3.02 5.66 -39.93
CA GLY A 180 3.86 5.79 -38.75
C GLY A 180 3.83 4.46 -38.01
N GLY A 181 4.87 3.66 -38.21
CA GLY A 181 5.19 2.57 -37.29
C GLY A 181 5.31 3.16 -35.88
N VAL A 182 4.69 2.50 -34.91
CA VAL A 182 4.83 2.84 -33.50
C VAL A 182 6.28 2.60 -33.13
N ASP A 183 7.02 3.63 -32.70
CA ASP A 183 8.40 3.48 -32.24
C ASP A 183 8.41 2.54 -31.02
N GLY A 184 8.89 1.30 -31.20
CA GLY A 184 8.97 0.28 -30.15
C GLY A 184 9.73 0.77 -28.90
N GLU A 185 10.70 1.66 -29.08
CA GLU A 185 11.46 2.28 -27.98
C GLU A 185 10.58 3.10 -27.01
N ALA A 186 9.45 3.64 -27.46
CA ALA A 186 8.55 4.41 -26.61
C ALA A 186 7.67 3.52 -25.73
N LEU A 187 7.31 2.33 -26.20
CA LEU A 187 6.56 1.33 -25.45
C LEU A 187 7.47 0.59 -24.46
N ASP A 188 8.69 0.24 -24.89
CA ASP A 188 9.72 -0.36 -24.02
C ASP A 188 10.12 0.60 -22.91
N GLY A 189 10.35 1.88 -23.24
CA GLY A 189 10.59 2.93 -22.27
C GLY A 189 9.42 3.15 -21.29
N LEU A 190 8.18 2.84 -21.69
CA LEU A 190 7.00 2.99 -20.84
C LEU A 190 6.77 1.77 -19.95
N ILE A 191 6.94 0.55 -20.45
CA ILE A 191 6.87 -0.69 -19.65
C ILE A 191 8.02 -0.69 -18.64
N ILE A 192 9.23 -0.31 -19.06
CA ILE A 192 10.35 -0.08 -18.17
C ILE A 192 10.02 1.05 -17.17
N ARG A 193 9.41 2.18 -17.57
CA ARG A 193 8.96 3.22 -16.61
C ARG A 193 7.75 2.85 -15.74
N LEU A 194 6.91 1.89 -16.12
CA LEU A 194 5.86 1.33 -15.27
C LEU A 194 6.46 0.35 -14.25
N LEU A 195 7.52 -0.35 -14.64
CA LEU A 195 8.31 -1.23 -13.80
C LEU A 195 9.38 -0.49 -12.95
N GLU A 196 9.81 0.71 -13.36
CA GLU A 196 10.83 1.56 -12.73
C GLU A 196 10.26 2.83 -12.08
N GLY A 197 9.05 3.25 -12.44
CA GLY A 197 8.40 4.51 -12.03
C GLY A 197 8.08 4.64 -10.55
N ARG A 198 8.46 3.65 -9.74
CA ARG A 198 8.54 3.76 -8.27
C ARG A 198 9.92 4.15 -7.73
N ARG A 199 10.90 4.50 -8.57
CA ARG A 199 12.25 4.88 -8.12
C ARG A 199 12.51 6.36 -7.90
N VAL A 200 11.50 7.25 -7.97
CA VAL A 200 11.67 8.64 -7.51
C VAL A 200 11.52 8.67 -5.98
N GLY A 201 12.56 8.20 -5.27
CA GLY A 201 12.70 8.44 -3.82
C GLY A 201 13.40 7.34 -3.02
N LEU A 202 13.43 6.09 -3.50
CA LEU A 202 14.05 4.99 -2.77
C LEU A 202 15.34 4.56 -3.44
N THR A 203 16.46 5.03 -2.91
CA THR A 203 17.77 4.39 -3.09
C THR A 203 17.63 2.90 -2.81
N SER A 204 17.94 2.11 -3.83
CA SER A 204 18.00 0.65 -3.87
C SER A 204 18.79 0.04 -2.69
N VAL A 205 18.14 -0.13 -1.55
CA VAL A 205 18.46 -1.22 -0.63
C VAL A 205 17.63 -2.40 -1.13
N ALA A 206 18.27 -3.53 -1.41
CA ALA A 206 17.52 -4.76 -1.72
C ALA A 206 16.48 -4.96 -0.63
N ALA A 207 15.20 -5.08 -1.00
CA ALA A 207 14.13 -5.25 -0.04
C ALA A 207 14.37 -6.56 0.72
N THR A 208 15.03 -6.46 1.87
CA THR A 208 15.22 -7.56 2.80
C THR A 208 13.87 -7.95 3.34
N ASP A 209 13.65 -9.25 3.51
CA ASP A 209 12.42 -9.73 4.12
C ASP A 209 12.29 -9.08 5.52
N PRO A 210 11.16 -8.43 5.86
CA PRO A 210 10.98 -7.84 7.18
C PRO A 210 11.14 -8.84 8.34
N TYR A 211 11.04 -10.15 8.10
CA TYR A 211 11.32 -11.19 9.10
C TYR A 211 12.82 -11.37 9.40
N ASP A 212 13.72 -10.95 8.50
CA ASP A 212 15.17 -11.07 8.72
C ASP A 212 15.68 -10.13 9.82
N ASP A 213 14.93 -9.08 10.14
CA ASP A 213 15.23 -8.15 11.25
C ASP A 213 14.72 -8.66 12.61
N VAL A 214 14.03 -9.79 12.66
CA VAL A 214 13.36 -10.27 13.87
C VAL A 214 14.29 -11.21 14.66
N GLU A 215 14.95 -10.66 15.67
CA GLU A 215 15.76 -11.41 16.62
C GLU A 215 15.17 -11.38 18.04
N PRO A 216 15.29 -12.47 18.84
CA PRO A 216 15.96 -13.73 18.54
C PRO A 216 15.15 -14.63 17.57
N GLN A 217 15.76 -15.70 17.02
CA GLN A 217 15.06 -16.70 16.18
C GLN A 217 13.74 -17.22 16.77
N ARG A 218 13.65 -17.34 18.11
CA ARG A 218 12.41 -17.73 18.80
C ARG A 218 11.28 -16.70 18.63
N LEU A 219 11.62 -15.41 18.63
CA LEU A 219 10.66 -14.35 18.31
C LEU A 219 10.23 -14.46 16.85
N ARG A 220 11.17 -14.66 15.91
CA ARG A 220 10.85 -14.86 14.48
C ARG A 220 9.83 -15.98 14.28
N GLN A 221 10.07 -17.16 14.85
CA GLN A 221 9.14 -18.29 14.79
C GLN A 221 7.75 -17.95 15.34
N LEU A 222 7.68 -17.19 16.44
CA LEU A 222 6.40 -16.75 16.99
C LEU A 222 5.69 -15.77 16.07
N VAL A 223 6.40 -14.85 15.42
CA VAL A 223 5.81 -13.87 14.49
C VAL A 223 5.32 -14.56 13.21
N GLU A 224 6.13 -15.46 12.63
CA GLU A 224 5.79 -16.24 11.44
C GLU A 224 4.57 -17.15 11.68
N ALA A 225 4.38 -17.64 12.90
CA ALA A 225 3.23 -18.47 13.28
C ALA A 225 1.93 -17.69 13.52
N LEU A 226 1.94 -16.35 13.43
CA LEU A 226 0.74 -15.55 13.66
C LEU A 226 -0.21 -15.62 12.45
N PRO A 227 -1.54 -15.80 12.66
CA PRO A 227 -2.49 -15.98 11.55
C PRO A 227 -2.50 -14.85 10.51
N TRP A 228 -2.13 -13.63 10.90
CA TRP A 228 -2.15 -12.44 10.05
C TRP A 228 -0.80 -12.15 9.38
N ALA A 229 0.24 -12.94 9.66
CA ALA A 229 1.60 -12.76 9.12
C ALA A 229 1.62 -12.68 7.58
N THR A 230 0.65 -13.34 6.92
CA THR A 230 0.46 -13.37 5.47
C THR A 230 -0.50 -12.29 4.93
N HIS A 231 -1.31 -11.66 5.78
CA HIS A 231 -2.39 -10.77 5.35
C HIS A 231 -2.07 -9.29 5.56
N ALA A 232 -1.35 -8.96 6.62
CA ALA A 232 -0.98 -7.58 6.92
C ALA A 232 0.33 -7.20 6.20
N LEU A 233 0.35 -6.03 5.56
CA LEU A 233 1.58 -5.46 5.02
C LEU A 233 2.58 -5.27 6.17
N GLN A 234 3.76 -5.86 6.08
CA GLN A 234 4.78 -5.75 7.12
C GLN A 234 5.80 -4.66 6.79
N VAL A 235 6.42 -4.12 7.83
CA VAL A 235 7.62 -3.28 7.74
C VAL A 235 8.67 -3.79 8.72
N SER A 236 9.94 -3.73 8.32
CA SER A 236 11.04 -4.22 9.14
C SER A 236 11.37 -3.28 10.30
N ALA A 237 12.02 -3.81 11.34
CA ALA A 237 12.45 -2.99 12.47
C ALA A 237 13.52 -1.96 12.06
N THR A 238 14.44 -2.33 11.16
CA THR A 238 15.48 -1.44 10.64
C THR A 238 14.89 -0.26 9.88
N GLU A 239 13.93 -0.50 8.98
CA GLU A 239 13.27 0.57 8.22
C GLU A 239 12.57 1.59 9.14
N VAL A 240 11.92 1.11 10.21
CA VAL A 240 11.29 2.00 11.20
C VAL A 240 12.35 2.74 12.02
N MET A 241 13.44 2.09 12.43
CA MET A 241 14.55 2.73 13.13
C MET A 241 15.17 3.86 12.30
N ASP A 242 15.42 3.62 11.02
CA ASP A 242 15.98 4.61 10.10
C ASP A 242 15.07 5.83 9.98
N GLY A 243 13.76 5.62 9.81
CA GLY A 243 12.78 6.70 9.76
C GLY A 243 12.73 7.51 11.06
N VAL A 244 12.77 6.85 12.22
CA VAL A 244 12.82 7.53 13.53
C VAL A 244 14.13 8.28 13.72
N MET A 245 15.27 7.72 13.32
CA MET A 245 16.59 8.36 13.44
C MET A 245 16.73 9.58 12.52
N ALA A 246 16.14 9.51 11.33
CA ALA A 246 16.08 10.62 10.38
C ALA A 246 15.08 11.72 10.79
N ASN A 247 14.24 11.48 11.81
CA ASN A 247 13.07 12.30 12.13
C ASN A 247 12.17 12.50 10.88
N ASP A 248 11.92 11.42 10.14
CA ASP A 248 11.11 11.44 8.92
C ASP A 248 9.70 11.98 9.24
N PRO A 249 9.32 13.18 8.73
CA PRO A 249 8.03 13.78 9.03
C PRO A 249 6.87 13.00 8.41
N SER A 250 7.12 12.13 7.43
CA SER A 250 6.10 11.29 6.81
C SER A 250 5.80 10.01 7.61
N LEU A 251 6.67 9.61 8.54
CA LEU A 251 6.48 8.41 9.35
C LEU A 251 5.52 8.67 10.51
N VAL A 252 4.42 7.93 10.54
CA VAL A 252 3.43 7.96 11.62
C VAL A 252 3.40 6.60 12.30
N LEU A 253 3.85 6.57 13.55
CA LEU A 253 3.86 5.37 14.39
C LEU A 253 2.59 5.31 15.23
N ILE A 254 1.92 4.15 15.22
CA ILE A 254 0.65 3.90 15.89
C ILE A 254 0.87 2.78 16.92
N ASP A 255 0.82 3.13 18.19
CA ASP A 255 0.95 2.19 19.30
C ASP A 255 -0.42 1.62 19.64
N VAL A 256 -0.65 0.34 19.32
CA VAL A 256 -1.95 -0.31 19.56
C VAL A 256 -1.98 -1.14 20.85
N ARG A 257 -1.01 -0.94 21.75
CA ARG A 257 -0.90 -1.64 23.03
C ARG A 257 -1.87 -1.10 24.08
N SER A 258 -1.97 -1.78 25.22
CA SER A 258 -2.77 -1.29 26.36
C SER A 258 -2.09 -0.11 27.06
N ASP A 259 -2.83 0.60 27.90
CA ASP A 259 -2.32 1.72 28.69
C ASP A 259 -1.15 1.30 29.59
N GLU A 260 -1.21 0.11 30.19
CA GLU A 260 -0.17 -0.40 31.09
C GLU A 260 1.16 -0.64 30.36
N GLU A 261 1.09 -1.11 29.11
CA GLU A 261 2.27 -1.33 28.28
C GLU A 261 2.91 -0.01 27.85
N VAL A 262 2.08 0.97 27.48
CA VAL A 262 2.53 2.30 27.04
C VAL A 262 3.07 3.15 28.20
N ALA A 263 2.56 2.93 29.41
CA ALA A 263 3.09 3.56 30.62
C ALA A 263 4.56 3.17 30.89
N VAL A 264 4.99 1.97 30.48
CA VAL A 264 6.39 1.54 30.59
C VAL A 264 7.26 2.27 29.57
N SER A 265 6.89 2.17 28.30
CA SER A 265 7.60 2.85 27.21
C SER A 265 6.81 2.79 25.91
N ALA A 266 7.14 3.64 24.95
CA ALA A 266 6.66 3.61 23.57
C ALA A 266 7.75 4.06 22.58
N LEU A 267 7.51 3.85 21.28
CA LEU A 267 8.39 4.36 20.24
C LEU A 267 8.35 5.90 20.19
N PRO A 268 9.47 6.59 19.91
CA PRO A 268 9.50 8.05 19.89
C PRO A 268 8.50 8.63 18.90
N GLY A 269 7.64 9.54 19.38
CA GLY A 269 6.65 10.24 18.55
C GLY A 269 5.43 9.41 18.13
N ALA A 270 5.27 8.18 18.66
CA ALA A 270 4.10 7.36 18.41
C ALA A 270 2.82 7.97 19.00
N ILE A 271 1.70 7.78 18.30
CA ILE A 271 0.36 8.05 18.82
C ILE A 271 -0.21 6.77 19.43
N HIS A 272 -0.82 6.88 20.61
CA HIS A 272 -1.42 5.73 21.27
C HIS A 272 -2.89 5.58 20.87
N LEU A 273 -3.22 4.40 20.32
CA LEU A 273 -4.54 4.03 19.81
C LEU A 273 -4.83 2.57 20.23
N PRO A 274 -5.26 2.33 21.48
CA PRO A 274 -5.35 0.97 22.01
C PRO A 274 -6.30 0.11 21.17
N ALA A 275 -5.79 -1.02 20.67
CA ALA A 275 -6.63 -2.02 20.03
C ALA A 275 -7.29 -2.90 21.10
N VAL A 276 -8.59 -3.12 20.95
CA VAL A 276 -9.39 -3.97 21.83
C VAL A 276 -9.87 -5.20 21.08
N PRO A 277 -10.03 -6.35 21.74
CA PRO A 277 -10.70 -7.50 21.14
C PRO A 277 -12.12 -7.13 20.69
N ASP A 278 -12.49 -7.56 19.49
CA ASP A 278 -13.77 -7.26 18.87
C ASP A 278 -14.19 -8.39 17.92
N ASP A 279 -15.05 -9.28 18.42
CA ASP A 279 -15.53 -10.45 17.68
C ASP A 279 -16.40 -10.09 16.46
N SER A 280 -16.81 -8.82 16.32
CA SER A 280 -17.53 -8.35 15.13
C SER A 280 -16.62 -8.10 13.93
N GLN A 281 -15.31 -8.01 14.16
CA GLN A 281 -14.31 -7.79 13.11
C GLN A 281 -13.80 -9.13 12.60
N GLU A 282 -13.56 -9.23 11.29
CA GLU A 282 -13.03 -10.44 10.63
C GLU A 282 -11.76 -10.98 11.32
N HIS A 283 -10.94 -10.07 11.87
CA HIS A 283 -9.68 -10.42 12.50
C HIS A 283 -9.66 -10.23 14.02
N GLY A 284 -10.82 -10.00 14.65
CA GLY A 284 -10.97 -10.01 16.11
C GLY A 284 -10.42 -8.81 16.88
N TRP A 285 -10.05 -7.71 16.21
CA TRP A 285 -9.52 -6.50 16.86
C TRP A 285 -10.08 -5.23 16.22
N SER A 286 -10.40 -4.23 17.05
CA SER A 286 -10.79 -2.89 16.59
C SER A 286 -10.08 -1.78 17.39
N VAL A 287 -10.06 -0.57 16.83
CA VAL A 287 -9.55 0.65 17.48
C VAL A 287 -10.72 1.60 17.67
N ARG A 288 -10.99 2.01 18.92
CA ARG A 288 -12.20 2.78 19.26
C ARG A 288 -12.15 4.26 18.87
N GLU A 289 -10.98 4.88 18.94
CA GLU A 289 -10.84 6.33 18.77
C GLU A 289 -9.85 6.68 17.66
N LEU A 290 -10.36 7.10 16.49
CA LEU A 290 -9.50 7.44 15.34
C LEU A 290 -9.09 8.93 15.31
N GLU A 291 -9.65 9.75 16.18
CA GLU A 291 -9.42 11.20 16.15
C GLU A 291 -7.95 11.59 16.34
N PRO A 292 -7.18 10.98 17.27
CA PRO A 292 -5.75 11.28 17.40
C PRO A 292 -4.96 11.00 16.11
N LEU A 293 -5.33 9.94 15.37
CA LEU A 293 -4.71 9.61 14.09
C LEU A 293 -5.05 10.63 13.02
N ARG A 294 -6.32 11.06 12.93
CA ARG A 294 -6.76 12.09 11.97
C ARG A 294 -6.04 13.42 12.20
N VAL A 295 -5.92 13.85 13.46
CA VAL A 295 -5.17 15.06 13.83
C VAL A 295 -3.69 14.93 13.42
N LYS A 296 -3.07 13.78 13.71
CA LYS A 296 -1.66 13.53 13.34
C LYS A 296 -1.45 13.51 11.83
N LEU A 297 -2.35 12.87 11.08
CA LEU A 297 -2.32 12.84 9.62
C LEU A 297 -2.43 14.25 9.02
N ALA A 298 -3.34 15.07 9.52
CA ALA A 298 -3.48 16.47 9.09
C ALA A 298 -2.19 17.27 9.35
N GLN A 299 -1.53 17.06 10.49
CA GLN A 299 -0.24 17.69 10.81
C GLN A 299 0.86 17.24 9.84
N VAL A 300 0.96 15.93 9.54
CA VAL A 300 1.94 15.41 8.59
C VAL A 300 1.72 16.00 7.20
N LEU A 301 0.48 15.99 6.71
CA LEU A 301 0.14 16.57 5.39
C LEU A 301 0.47 18.07 5.32
N ALA A 302 0.26 18.80 6.41
CA ALA A 302 0.63 20.22 6.49
C ALA A 302 2.16 20.43 6.43
N VAL A 303 2.95 19.58 7.11
CA VAL A 303 4.42 19.66 7.12
C VAL A 303 5.02 19.22 5.80
N THR A 304 4.49 18.18 5.16
CA THR A 304 5.00 17.66 3.88
C THR A 304 4.46 18.41 2.66
N GLY A 305 3.57 19.38 2.86
CA GLY A 305 2.90 20.11 1.77
C GLY A 305 2.04 19.21 0.88
N GLY A 306 1.62 18.04 1.38
CA GLY A 306 0.89 17.02 0.62
C GLY A 306 1.68 16.31 -0.48
N GLY A 307 2.95 16.68 -0.71
CA GLY A 307 3.78 16.09 -1.77
C GLY A 307 4.34 14.71 -1.43
N VAL A 308 4.36 14.35 -0.15
CA VAL A 308 4.82 13.04 0.35
C VAL A 308 3.67 12.39 1.12
N ALA A 309 3.28 11.20 0.67
CA ALA A 309 2.23 10.42 1.33
C ALA A 309 2.72 9.92 2.71
N PRO A 310 1.94 10.07 3.78
CA PRO A 310 2.26 9.52 5.10
C PRO A 310 2.48 8.00 5.05
N ARG A 311 3.53 7.54 5.74
CA ARG A 311 3.83 6.13 5.99
C ARG A 311 3.28 5.74 7.35
N LEU A 312 2.17 5.00 7.36
CA LEU A 312 1.50 4.57 8.57
C LEU A 312 2.03 3.22 9.04
N VAL A 313 2.50 3.13 10.28
CA VAL A 313 3.03 1.90 10.87
C VAL A 313 2.39 1.65 12.23
N ALA A 314 1.60 0.58 12.35
CA ALA A 314 1.07 0.09 13.60
C ALA A 314 2.01 -0.90 14.26
N TYR A 315 2.13 -0.86 15.59
CA TYR A 315 2.93 -1.83 16.34
C TYR A 315 2.29 -2.20 17.68
N CYS A 316 2.57 -3.41 18.12
CA CYS A 316 2.32 -3.83 19.51
C CYS A 316 3.55 -4.50 20.12
N SER A 317 3.40 -5.37 21.12
CA SER A 317 4.53 -6.10 21.74
C SER A 317 5.35 -6.88 20.69
N ILE A 318 4.71 -7.87 20.05
CA ILE A 318 5.35 -8.81 19.10
C ILE A 318 4.65 -8.88 17.73
N GLY A 319 3.81 -7.89 17.42
CA GLY A 319 3.00 -7.87 16.20
C GLY A 319 1.58 -8.42 16.35
N LYS A 320 1.32 -9.31 17.34
CA LYS A 320 0.04 -10.08 17.46
C LYS A 320 -1.24 -9.25 17.31
N ARG A 321 -1.23 -8.01 17.84
CA ARG A 321 -2.35 -7.05 17.78
C ARG A 321 -2.24 -6.09 16.61
N SER A 322 -1.02 -5.66 16.25
CA SER A 322 -0.83 -4.66 15.19
C SER A 322 -1.09 -5.21 13.80
N GLY A 323 -0.91 -6.51 13.57
CA GLY A 323 -1.31 -7.16 12.31
C GLY A 323 -2.79 -6.91 11.97
N PRO A 324 -3.74 -7.46 12.72
CA PRO A 324 -5.17 -7.27 12.45
C PRO A 324 -5.60 -5.80 12.59
N ALA A 325 -5.04 -5.06 13.57
CA ALA A 325 -5.34 -3.64 13.71
C ALA A 325 -4.87 -2.82 12.49
N SER A 326 -3.78 -3.19 11.82
CA SER A 326 -3.32 -2.49 10.60
C SER A 326 -4.28 -2.69 9.42
N THR A 327 -4.88 -3.87 9.26
CA THR A 327 -5.93 -4.12 8.28
C THR A 327 -7.14 -3.25 8.56
N PHE A 328 -7.66 -3.28 9.79
CA PHE A 328 -8.77 -2.44 10.23
C PHE A 328 -8.48 -0.95 9.99
N LEU A 329 -7.31 -0.47 10.44
CA LEU A 329 -6.94 0.93 10.26
C LEU A 329 -6.83 1.32 8.78
N THR A 330 -6.33 0.43 7.93
CA THR A 330 -6.24 0.65 6.47
C THR A 330 -7.62 0.93 5.87
N GLU A 331 -8.62 0.13 6.24
CA GLU A 331 -10.01 0.33 5.80
C GLU A 331 -10.59 1.64 6.32
N GLN A 332 -10.36 1.95 7.60
CA GLN A 332 -10.93 3.14 8.23
C GLN A 332 -10.33 4.46 7.73
N VAL A 333 -9.05 4.47 7.34
CA VAL A 333 -8.36 5.69 6.88
C VAL A 333 -8.20 5.78 5.37
N GLY A 334 -8.47 4.69 4.64
CA GLY A 334 -8.31 4.64 3.18
C GLY A 334 -6.86 4.75 2.71
N MET A 335 -5.88 4.45 3.58
CA MET A 335 -4.45 4.46 3.26
C MET A 335 -3.77 3.19 3.80
N PRO A 336 -2.75 2.65 3.13
CA PRO A 336 -2.04 1.48 3.62
C PRO A 336 -1.40 1.72 5.00
N VAL A 337 -1.77 0.89 5.97
CA VAL A 337 -1.11 0.81 7.27
C VAL A 337 -0.31 -0.47 7.32
N ARG A 338 0.99 -0.37 7.62
CA ARG A 338 1.87 -1.52 7.77
C ARG A 338 1.94 -1.94 9.25
N SER A 339 2.08 -3.23 9.53
CA SER A 339 2.43 -3.72 10.86
C SER A 339 3.94 -3.81 11.01
N LEU A 340 4.49 -3.34 12.13
CA LEU A 340 5.90 -3.53 12.47
C LEU A 340 6.16 -5.01 12.79
N CYS A 341 6.97 -5.66 11.96
CA CYS A 341 7.32 -7.07 12.11
C CYS A 341 8.04 -7.31 13.44
N GLY A 342 7.52 -8.22 14.27
CA GLY A 342 8.03 -8.48 15.62
C GLY A 342 7.80 -7.36 16.65
N GLY A 343 7.06 -6.29 16.29
CA GLY A 343 6.62 -5.23 17.19
C GLY A 343 7.75 -4.44 17.88
N ILE A 344 7.43 -3.83 19.01
CA ILE A 344 8.39 -3.06 19.81
C ILE A 344 9.51 -3.93 20.38
N VAL A 345 9.28 -5.24 20.57
CA VAL A 345 10.33 -6.16 21.03
C VAL A 345 11.43 -6.30 19.97
N ALA A 346 11.08 -6.56 18.70
CA ALA A 346 12.05 -6.64 17.62
C ALA A 346 12.78 -5.29 17.42
N TYR A 347 12.03 -4.18 17.40
CA TYR A 347 12.61 -2.83 17.34
C TYR A 347 13.61 -2.56 18.47
N TYR A 348 13.23 -2.90 19.71
CA TYR A 348 14.12 -2.73 20.85
C TYR A 348 15.35 -3.62 20.72
N ASN A 349 15.19 -4.92 20.44
CA ASN A 349 16.30 -5.85 20.28
C ASN A 349 17.28 -5.43 19.18
N GLY A 350 16.77 -4.85 18.08
CA GLY A 350 17.57 -4.30 16.97
C GLY A 350 18.36 -3.03 17.31
N GLY A 351 18.28 -2.52 18.54
CA GLY A 351 19.01 -1.32 18.98
C GLY A 351 18.16 -0.06 19.07
N GLY A 352 16.88 -0.16 18.72
CA GLY A 352 15.94 0.95 18.75
C GLY A 352 15.77 1.57 20.15
N ARG A 353 15.47 2.87 20.19
CA ARG A 353 15.29 3.64 21.42
C ARG A 353 13.81 3.73 21.78
N VAL A 354 13.48 3.52 23.05
CA VAL A 354 12.11 3.65 23.56
C VAL A 354 12.04 4.74 24.64
N ARG A 355 10.89 5.38 24.79
CA ARG A 355 10.70 6.52 25.70
C ARG A 355 9.55 6.28 26.65
N GLU A 356 9.70 6.73 27.90
CA GLU A 356 8.62 6.74 28.90
C GLU A 356 7.43 7.63 28.46
N GLY A 357 6.26 7.37 29.05
CA GLY A 357 5.10 8.26 28.97
C GLY A 357 4.57 8.45 27.55
N GLY A 358 4.31 7.36 26.84
CA GLY A 358 3.71 7.43 25.48
C GLY A 358 4.64 8.02 24.42
N GLY A 359 5.96 7.92 24.58
CA GLY A 359 6.91 8.26 23.52
C GLY A 359 7.44 9.69 23.57
N ALA A 360 6.92 10.55 24.45
CA ALA A 360 7.35 11.94 24.63
C ALA A 360 8.38 12.13 25.76
N GLY A 361 8.49 11.15 26.67
CA GLY A 361 9.35 11.24 27.85
C GLY A 361 10.84 11.02 27.57
N ARG A 362 11.58 10.76 28.65
CA ARG A 362 13.00 10.40 28.61
C ARG A 362 13.17 9.02 27.96
N GLU A 363 14.32 8.83 27.32
CA GLU A 363 14.72 7.51 26.84
C GLU A 363 14.90 6.56 28.02
N VAL A 364 14.41 5.33 27.85
CA VAL A 364 14.53 4.27 28.85
C VAL A 364 14.93 2.94 28.24
N GLN A 365 15.48 2.08 29.08
CA GLN A 365 15.78 0.70 28.75
C GLN A 365 14.74 -0.21 29.38
N ALA A 366 13.47 0.00 29.06
CA ALA A 366 12.36 -0.77 29.62
C ALA A 366 11.32 -1.05 28.53
N VAL A 367 10.96 -2.31 28.32
CA VAL A 367 9.89 -2.73 27.41
C VAL A 367 8.99 -3.70 28.16
N HIS A 368 7.68 -3.43 28.14
CA HIS A 368 6.68 -4.31 28.74
C HIS A 368 6.59 -5.61 27.92
N PRO A 369 6.82 -6.80 28.50
CA PRO A 369 6.83 -8.05 27.74
C PRO A 369 5.41 -8.54 27.39
N TYR A 370 4.36 -7.86 27.83
CA TYR A 370 2.94 -8.27 27.73
C TYR A 370 2.64 -9.53 28.56
N LEU A 371 3.25 -10.67 28.23
CA LEU A 371 3.17 -11.92 28.98
C LEU A 371 4.51 -12.25 29.68
N PRO A 372 4.49 -12.94 30.84
CA PRO A 372 5.71 -13.36 31.52
C PRO A 372 6.69 -14.15 30.63
N GLU A 373 6.18 -15.03 29.77
CA GLU A 373 6.99 -15.89 28.89
C GLU A 373 7.70 -15.10 27.80
N GLN A 374 7.08 -14.01 27.34
CA GLN A 374 7.65 -13.10 26.33
C GLN A 374 8.84 -12.29 26.88
N ARG A 375 9.05 -12.27 28.20
CA ARG A 375 10.23 -11.63 28.81
C ARG A 375 11.54 -12.22 28.27
N ALA A 376 11.58 -13.51 27.97
CA ALA A 376 12.75 -14.19 27.43
C ALA A 376 13.04 -13.81 25.96
N LEU A 377 12.09 -13.17 25.26
CA LEU A 377 12.27 -12.71 23.89
C LEU A 377 13.02 -11.36 23.82
N ILE A 378 13.15 -10.65 24.95
CA ILE A 378 13.85 -9.36 25.02
C ILE A 378 15.32 -9.64 25.35
N THR A 379 16.19 -9.51 24.35
CA THR A 379 17.62 -9.90 24.44
C THR A 379 18.50 -8.78 24.99
N ARG A 380 18.05 -7.53 24.89
CA ARG A 380 18.73 -6.37 25.48
C ARG A 380 18.39 -6.21 26.97
N PRO A 381 19.25 -5.51 27.74
CA PRO A 381 18.93 -5.14 29.12
C PRO A 381 17.54 -4.51 29.22
N ASN A 382 16.67 -5.06 30.07
CA ASN A 382 15.30 -4.59 30.24
C ASN A 382 15.03 -4.32 31.73
N ASN A 383 14.94 -3.04 32.08
CA ASN A 383 14.71 -2.52 33.43
C ASN A 383 13.23 -2.54 33.84
N TYR A 384 12.34 -3.10 33.01
CA TYR A 384 10.95 -3.31 33.39
C TYR A 384 10.83 -4.18 34.65
N LYS A 385 10.04 -3.71 35.61
CA LYS A 385 9.72 -4.43 36.85
C LYS A 385 8.20 -4.64 36.88
N PRO A 386 7.72 -5.89 36.90
CA PRO A 386 6.29 -6.14 36.98
C PRO A 386 5.74 -5.59 38.32
N PRO A 387 4.54 -4.98 38.32
CA PRO A 387 3.91 -4.53 39.55
C PRO A 387 3.69 -5.74 40.48
N GLY A 388 4.13 -5.62 41.73
CA GLY A 388 4.00 -6.69 42.73
C GLY A 388 5.07 -7.79 42.69
N GLY A 389 6.06 -7.71 41.80
CA GLY A 389 7.21 -8.62 41.84
C GLY A 389 8.08 -8.40 43.09
N PRO A 390 8.59 -9.45 43.75
CA PRO A 390 9.58 -9.28 44.81
C PRO A 390 10.74 -8.46 44.25
N SER A 391 11.24 -7.50 45.01
CA SER A 391 12.42 -6.72 44.66
C SER A 391 13.66 -7.62 44.68
N SER A 392 13.79 -8.55 43.72
CA SER A 392 14.82 -9.57 43.74
C SER A 392 16.08 -9.08 43.04
N GLY A 393 17.18 -9.06 43.80
CA GLY A 393 18.52 -8.98 43.27
C GLY A 393 18.78 -10.02 42.18
N ARG A 394 19.67 -9.66 41.25
CA ARG A 394 20.23 -10.44 40.14
C ARG A 394 19.91 -11.95 40.17
N THR A 395 18.94 -12.38 39.37
CA THR A 395 18.87 -13.75 38.87
C THR A 395 19.64 -13.83 37.54
N SER A 396 20.70 -14.65 37.51
CA SER A 396 21.47 -14.96 36.31
C SER A 396 20.68 -15.88 35.37
N ALA A 397 20.96 -15.76 34.07
CA ALA A 397 20.22 -16.32 32.94
C ALA A 397 20.29 -17.86 32.77
N ALA A 398 20.52 -18.65 33.82
CA ALA A 398 20.94 -20.05 33.69
C ALA A 398 19.84 -21.11 33.87
N ASN A 399 18.54 -20.78 33.98
CA ASN A 399 17.52 -21.76 34.41
C ASN A 399 16.28 -21.90 33.49
N LEU A 400 16.43 -21.76 32.16
CA LEU A 400 15.30 -21.72 31.23
C LEU A 400 15.17 -22.93 30.26
N GLU A 401 15.86 -24.04 30.53
CA GLU A 401 15.82 -25.24 29.66
C GLU A 401 14.78 -26.33 30.04
N SER A 402 13.91 -26.13 31.04
CA SER A 402 13.06 -27.22 31.55
C SER A 402 11.53 -27.11 31.33
N LEU A 403 11.04 -26.29 30.40
CA LEU A 403 9.59 -26.18 30.13
C LEU A 403 9.29 -26.50 28.66
N GLY A 404 9.27 -27.79 28.35
CA GLY A 404 8.75 -28.34 27.11
C GLY A 404 7.30 -28.80 27.26
N ALA A 405 6.46 -28.39 26.30
CA ALA A 405 5.15 -28.92 25.93
C ALA A 405 4.05 -28.94 27.03
N ALA A 406 3.25 -27.87 27.08
CA ALA A 406 1.90 -27.92 27.63
C ALA A 406 0.88 -27.69 26.49
N ASP A 407 -0.08 -28.60 26.42
CA ASP A 407 -1.20 -28.72 25.48
C ASP A 407 -2.19 -27.54 25.63
N PRO A 408 -2.57 -26.82 24.55
CA PRO A 408 -3.44 -25.64 24.62
C PRO A 408 -4.94 -25.98 24.47
N SER A 409 -5.45 -26.97 25.19
CA SER A 409 -6.88 -27.36 25.15
C SER A 409 -7.65 -27.15 26.46
N GLY A 410 -7.18 -26.26 27.33
CA GLY A 410 -7.88 -25.87 28.56
C GLY A 410 -8.97 -24.82 28.33
N VAL A 411 -10.14 -25.24 27.86
CA VAL A 411 -11.38 -24.46 27.93
C VAL A 411 -11.79 -24.36 29.41
N HIS A 412 -11.63 -23.17 30.01
CA HIS A 412 -12.19 -22.87 31.32
C HIS A 412 -13.69 -22.59 31.18
N ASP A 413 -14.48 -23.63 31.47
CA ASP A 413 -15.91 -23.51 31.73
C ASP A 413 -16.11 -23.00 33.17
N SER A 414 -16.48 -21.73 33.31
CA SER A 414 -16.91 -21.15 34.58
C SER A 414 -18.43 -21.15 34.63
N GLY A 415 -18.99 -22.27 35.06
CA GLY A 415 -20.43 -22.41 35.32
C GLY A 415 -20.90 -21.46 36.42
N GLU A 416 -21.79 -20.55 36.05
CA GLU A 416 -22.69 -19.82 36.94
C GLU A 416 -23.64 -20.82 37.64
N ALA A 417 -23.65 -20.80 38.97
CA ALA A 417 -24.75 -21.35 39.76
C ALA A 417 -25.53 -20.17 40.37
N GLY A 418 -26.53 -19.72 39.61
CA GLY A 418 -27.63 -18.90 40.09
C GLY A 418 -28.68 -19.73 40.84
N ALA A 419 -29.39 -19.06 41.73
CA ALA A 419 -30.27 -19.62 42.75
C ALA A 419 -31.72 -19.91 42.29
N GLU A 420 -32.45 -20.58 43.20
CA GLU A 420 -33.91 -20.65 43.40
C GLU A 420 -34.79 -21.50 42.45
N GLN A 421 -35.30 -22.64 42.95
CA GLN A 421 -36.65 -22.79 43.56
C GLN A 421 -36.86 -24.21 44.12
#